data_AF-A0A498KYT2-F1
#
_entry.id   AF-A0A498KYT2-F1
#
_cell.length_a   1.000
_cell.length_b   1.000
_cell.length_c   1.000
_cell.angle_alpha   90.00
_cell.angle_beta   90.00
_cell.angle_gamma   90.00
#
_symmetry.space_group_name_H-M   'P 1'
#
loop_
_entity.id
_entity.type
_entity.pdbx_description
1 polymer ?
#
loop_
_entity_poly.entity_id
_entity_poly.type
_entity_poly.pdbx_seq_one_letter_code
_entity_poly.pdbx_strand_id
1 'polypeptide(L)' 'MSRPDLVLSAIPGPVALAAVLGVLLGVPLSVALAVGSLPSSAVVGYALFYRPPVESTATETPNATEGSQ' A
#
# COMPACT_ATOMS: atom_id res chain seq x y z
N MET A 1 8.47 6.90 -11.43
CA MET A 1 7.22 6.35 -10.86
C MET A 1 6.88 7.11 -9.59
N SER A 2 5.58 7.26 -9.28
CA SER A 2 5.12 7.93 -8.06
C SER A 2 5.02 6.95 -6.89
N ARG A 3 5.00 7.43 -5.64
CA ARG A 3 4.89 6.55 -4.45
C ARG A 3 3.65 5.62 -4.49
N PRO A 4 2.44 6.06 -4.90
CA PRO A 4 1.27 5.19 -4.99
C PRO A 4 1.37 4.12 -6.08
N ASP A 5 2.08 4.41 -7.18
CA ASP A 5 2.29 3.52 -8.32
C ASP A 5 3.10 2.28 -7.92
N LEU A 6 4.13 2.50 -7.08
CA LEU A 6 4.94 1.44 -6.48
C LEU A 6 4.13 0.56 -5.51
N VAL A 7 3.20 1.16 -4.76
CA VAL A 7 2.29 0.43 -3.85
C VAL A 7 1.29 -0.41 -4.64
N LEU A 8 0.69 0.14 -5.70
CA LEU A 8 -0.25 -0.56 -6.58
C LEU A 8 0.40 -1.80 -7.23
N SER A 9 1.65 -1.68 -7.66
CA SER A 9 2.46 -2.78 -8.20
C SER A 9 2.73 -3.91 -7.17
N ALA A 10 2.77 -3.59 -5.87
CA ALA A 10 3.04 -4.56 -4.81
C ALA A 10 1.82 -5.42 -4.42
N ILE A 11 0.58 -4.93 -4.61
CA ILE A 11 -0.66 -5.63 -4.20
C ILE A 11 -0.80 -7.06 -4.78
N PRO A 12 -0.57 -7.34 -6.09
CA PRO A 12 -0.65 -8.69 -6.63
C PRO A 12 0.53 -9.59 -6.26
N GLY A 13 1.66 -9.03 -5.79
CA GLY A 13 2.90 -9.76 -5.51
C GLY A 13 2.74 -10.97 -4.57
N PRO A 14 2.13 -10.81 -3.37
CA PRO A 14 1.86 -11.92 -2.45
C PRO A 14 0.99 -13.03 -3.05
N VAL A 15 0.00 -12.67 -3.87
CA VAL A 15 -0.93 -13.63 -4.49
C VAL A 15 -0.23 -14.42 -5.60
N ALA A 16 0.56 -13.75 -6.44
CA ALA A 16 1.37 -14.39 -7.47
C ALA A 16 2.43 -15.32 -6.86
N LEU A 17 3.14 -14.88 -5.81
CA LEU A 17 4.12 -15.68 -5.08
C LEU A 17 3.46 -16.93 -4.46
N ALA A 18 2.32 -16.76 -3.79
CA ALA A 18 1.60 -17.87 -3.18
C ALA A 18 1.09 -18.88 -4.21
N ALA A 19 0.60 -18.43 -5.37
CA ALA A 19 0.18 -19.32 -6.46
C ALA A 19 1.35 -20.15 -7.01
N VAL A 20 2.52 -19.54 -7.25
CA VAL A 20 3.73 -20.24 -7.70
C VAL A 20 4.20 -21.27 -6.67
N LEU A 21 4.26 -20.90 -5.38
CA LEU A 21 4.63 -21.81 -4.29
C LEU A 21 3.60 -22.93 -4.11
N GLY A 22 2.31 -22.65 -4.28
CA GLY A 22 1.24 -23.64 -4.21
C GLY A 22 1.41 -24.74 -5.25
N VAL A 23 1.66 -24.37 -6.51
CA VAL A 23 1.98 -25.31 -7.60
C VAL A 23 3.27 -26.08 -7.31
N LEU A 24 4.33 -25.40 -6.88
CA LEU A 24 5.65 -26.02 -6.70
C LEU A 24 5.72 -27.01 -5.53
N LEU A 25 4.95 -26.78 -4.46
CA LEU A 25 4.87 -27.67 -3.29
C LEU A 25 3.70 -28.67 -3.35
N GLY A 26 2.88 -28.64 -4.41
CA GLY A 26 1.68 -29.49 -4.53
C GLY A 26 0.57 -29.17 -3.52
N VAL A 27 0.58 -27.96 -2.94
CA VAL A 27 -0.40 -27.50 -1.95
C VAL A 27 -1.71 -27.14 -2.65
N PRO A 28 -2.90 -27.48 -2.10
CA PRO A 28 -4.18 -27.13 -2.71
C PRO A 28 -4.27 -25.64 -3.04
N LEU A 29 -4.59 -25.30 -4.29
CA LEU A 29 -4.56 -23.92 -4.78
C LEU A 29 -5.42 -22.97 -3.93
N SER A 30 -6.56 -23.44 -3.40
CA SER A 30 -7.41 -22.68 -2.48
C SER A 30 -6.72 -22.30 -1.17
N VAL A 31 -5.86 -23.18 -0.63
CA VAL A 31 -5.06 -22.91 0.59
C VAL A 31 -3.97 -21.90 0.28
N ALA A 32 -3.26 -22.09 -0.84
CA ALA A 32 -2.25 -21.14 -1.30
C ALA A 32 -2.83 -19.73 -1.54
N LEU A 33 -3.98 -19.63 -2.24
CA LEU A 33 -4.68 -18.37 -2.47
C LEU A 33 -5.20 -17.75 -1.17
N ALA A 34 -5.70 -18.52 -0.21
CA ALA A 34 -6.11 -18.00 1.10
C ALA A 34 -4.91 -17.39 1.86
N VAL A 35 -3.79 -18.11 1.91
CA VAL A 35 -2.54 -17.66 2.55
C VAL A 35 -1.95 -16.41 1.87
N GLY A 36 -2.06 -16.27 0.54
CA GLY A 36 -1.65 -15.07 -0.19
C GLY A 36 -2.62 -13.89 -0.07
N SER A 37 -3.92 -14.15 0.06
CA SER A 37 -4.97 -13.12 0.11
C SER A 37 -5.06 -12.43 1.47
N LEU A 38 -4.78 -13.14 2.56
CA LEU A 38 -4.74 -12.60 3.93
C LEU A 38 -3.79 -11.39 4.06
N PRO A 39 -2.48 -11.48 3.73
CA PRO A 39 -1.56 -10.35 3.80
C PRO A 39 -1.83 -9.31 2.70
N SER A 40 -2.28 -9.70 1.50
CA SER A 40 -2.63 -8.73 0.45
C SER A 40 -3.81 -7.83 0.88
N SER A 41 -4.84 -8.42 1.50
CA SER A 41 -5.97 -7.68 2.09
C SER A 41 -5.54 -6.75 3.23
N ALA A 42 -4.57 -7.17 4.05
CA ALA A 42 -4.00 -6.32 5.10
C ALA A 42 -3.22 -5.12 4.52
N VAL A 43 -2.46 -5.31 3.43
CA VAL A 43 -1.78 -4.22 2.71
C VAL A 43 -2.78 -3.24 2.09
N VAL A 44 -3.89 -3.73 1.52
CA VAL A 44 -4.98 -2.87 1.02
C VAL A 44 -5.64 -2.09 2.16
N GLY A 45 -5.99 -2.74 3.27
CA GLY A 45 -6.55 -2.08 4.45
C GLY A 45 -5.62 -0.99 5.00
N TYR A 46 -4.31 -1.26 5.06
CA TYR A 46 -3.31 -0.27 5.43
C TYR A 46 -3.26 0.89 4.42
N ALA A 47 -3.11 0.63 3.13
CA ALA A 47 -3.00 1.68 2.10
C ALA A 47 -4.24 2.59 2.00
N LEU A 48 -5.43 2.09 2.35
CA LEU A 48 -6.69 2.85 2.27
C LEU A 48 -7.04 3.61 3.56
N PHE A 49 -6.64 3.11 4.75
CA PHE A 49 -7.07 3.68 6.03
C PHE A 49 -5.92 4.18 6.92
N TYR A 50 -4.68 3.71 6.72
CA TYR A 50 -3.52 4.26 7.42
C TYR A 50 -3.12 5.59 6.77
N ARG A 51 -3.44 6.70 7.45
CA ARG A 51 -2.67 7.93 7.28
C ARG A 51 -1.33 7.75 8.00
N PRO A 52 -0.19 7.78 7.30
CA PRO A 52 1.08 8.01 7.97
C PRO A 52 0.99 9.31 8.76
N PRO A 53 1.64 9.42 9.94
CA PRO A 53 1.92 10.72 10.48
C PRO A 53 2.68 11.49 9.39
N VAL A 54 2.15 12.63 8.98
CA VAL A 54 2.97 13.56 8.20
C VAL A 54 4.13 13.96 9.10
N GLU A 55 5.35 13.85 8.59
CA GLU A 55 6.42 14.65 9.16
C GLU A 55 5.97 16.10 8.98
N SER A 56 5.64 16.75 10.09
CA SER A 56 5.20 18.14 10.08
C SER A 56 6.39 19.02 9.70
N THR A 57 6.62 19.16 8.40
CA THR A 57 7.29 20.32 7.80
C THR A 57 6.43 21.54 8.09
N ALA A 58 6.47 21.98 9.34
CA ALA A 58 5.80 23.15 9.86
C ALA A 58 6.54 24.40 9.37
N THR A 59 6.46 24.65 8.06
CA THR A 59 6.69 25.97 7.47
C THR A 59 5.34 26.69 7.39
N GLU A 60 4.67 26.77 8.54
CA GLU A 60 3.56 27.68 8.75
C GLU A 60 4.14 29.09 8.92
N THR A 61 4.11 29.87 7.85
CA THR A 61 4.24 31.33 7.91
C THR A 61 2.98 31.95 7.30
N PRO A 62 1.91 32.15 8.09
CA PRO A 62 0.70 32.78 7.63
C PRO A 62 0.89 34.30 7.75
N ASN A 63 1.20 34.97 6.64
CA ASN A 63 1.26 36.44 6.63
C ASN A 63 0.16 37.04 5.76
N ALA A 64 -0.91 37.51 6.42
CA ALA A 64 -1.89 38.40 5.82
C ALA A 64 -1.39 39.86 5.94
N THR A 65 -0.58 40.32 4.98
CA THR A 65 -0.13 41.72 4.81
C THR A 65 0.19 41.97 3.33
N GLU A 66 -0.27 43.02 2.64
CA GLU A 66 -1.26 44.05 3.02
C GLU A 66 -2.56 43.85 2.18
N GLY A 67 -2.97 44.59 1.14
CA GLY A 67 -2.51 45.87 0.55
C GLY A 67 -3.24 46.20 -0.76
N SER A 68 -3.20 47.47 -1.18
CA SER A 68 -3.65 47.92 -2.51
C SER A 68 -2.50 48.53 -3.33
N GLN A 69 -2.38 48.15 -4.60
CA GLN A 69 -2.26 49.05 -5.77
C GLN A 69 -2.88 48.40 -7.00
#